data_AF-A0A182P1B0-F1
#
_entry.id   AF-A0A182P1B0-F1
#
_cell.length_a   1.000
_cell.length_b   1.000
_cell.length_c   1.000
_cell.angle_alpha   90.00
_cell.angle_beta   90.00
_cell.angle_gamma   90.00
#
_symmetry.space_group_name_H-M   'P 1'
#
loop_
_entity.id
_entity.type
_entity.pdbx_description
1 polymer ?
#
loop_
_entity_poly.entity_id
_entity_poly.type
_entity_poly.pdbx_seq_one_letter_code
_entity_poly.pdbx_strand_id
1 'polypeptide(L)'
;MNLIQHLARTRAKFLHRITHYTERSDFFLIQRYFEKIYAIHYTARGWRDRTLWYLYRTLFGMIYLSYIYKTYWVLHHWQNSISSANILGALWFFSAVALRVAILEWHYPLMERLQRFLNDHSYQRTDPWTVAKRAQFYRRTNRMILAVMGIHFGEIVCFTATNALKLEDFMLQFRGAIVGGLPVHIVYGVLTMGWGGMYCMGFVMCYLLMCIFKLEVDILLHSLEEVGKGLRAESEFDDRGGVFWDNVVHQLRPHMKRLEELLVHLQYLKAVIGPFAFVQYYSTYLIIADCCFILVSHGLSSFSIVYFISMTVFLTESFFLCLGVEHLRDLKPCVASKLYDFDWIMQMRYTHPQHASQYRHIRRTLLLITAQSDQTIHFSFAGIGEISMNSFAQLLEKSYSMLTVLLQFAK
;
A
#
# COMPACT_ATOMS: atom_id res chain seq x y z
N MET A 1 -6.24 -28.76 30.13
CA MET A 1 -7.53 -28.03 30.03
C MET A 1 -7.37 -26.49 29.94
N ASN A 2 -6.37 -25.87 30.57
CA ASN A 2 -6.20 -24.40 30.59
C ASN A 2 -5.73 -23.75 29.26
N LEU A 3 -4.97 -24.45 28.41
CA LEU A 3 -4.42 -23.86 27.18
C LEU A 3 -5.49 -23.59 26.11
N ILE A 4 -6.44 -24.52 25.94
CA ILE A 4 -7.53 -24.42 24.95
C ILE A 4 -8.49 -23.29 25.31
N GLN A 5 -8.85 -23.14 26.59
CA GLN A 5 -9.67 -22.02 27.06
C GLN A 5 -8.95 -20.67 26.93
N HIS A 6 -7.64 -20.64 27.18
CA HIS A 6 -6.84 -19.42 27.00
C HIS A 6 -6.74 -19.02 25.51
N LEU A 7 -6.53 -19.98 24.62
CA LEU A 7 -6.52 -19.76 23.16
C LEU A 7 -7.90 -19.30 22.66
N ALA A 8 -8.99 -19.93 23.13
CA ALA A 8 -10.35 -19.55 22.76
C ALA A 8 -10.69 -18.11 23.19
N ARG A 9 -10.35 -17.71 24.43
CA ARG A 9 -10.54 -16.33 24.91
C ARG A 9 -9.69 -15.33 24.12
N THR A 10 -8.45 -15.69 23.80
CA THR A 10 -7.55 -14.81 23.02
C THR A 10 -8.07 -14.62 21.60
N ARG A 11 -8.54 -15.70 20.96
CA ARG A 11 -9.19 -15.67 19.64
C ARG A 11 -10.46 -14.81 19.66
N ALA A 12 -11.33 -14.97 20.66
CA ALA A 12 -12.55 -14.19 20.78
C ALA A 12 -12.26 -12.69 20.96
N LYS A 13 -11.27 -12.33 21.79
CA LYS A 13 -10.83 -10.93 21.96
C LYS A 13 -10.24 -10.36 20.68
N PHE A 14 -9.46 -11.15 19.94
CA PHE A 14 -8.87 -10.73 18.67
C PHE A 14 -9.92 -10.52 17.59
N LEU A 15 -10.84 -11.47 17.41
CA LEU A 15 -11.98 -11.34 16.50
C LEU A 15 -12.82 -10.11 16.86
N HIS A 16 -13.12 -9.93 18.14
CA HIS A 16 -13.86 -8.76 18.59
C HIS A 16 -13.16 -7.45 18.21
N ARG A 17 -11.84 -7.34 18.44
CA ARG A 17 -11.04 -6.17 18.02
C ARG A 17 -11.07 -5.93 16.51
N ILE A 18 -11.04 -6.98 15.71
CA ILE A 18 -11.08 -6.87 14.24
C ILE A 18 -12.47 -6.42 13.75
N THR A 19 -13.52 -6.88 14.41
CA THR A 19 -14.90 -6.64 13.97
C THR A 19 -15.50 -5.35 14.54
N HIS A 20 -15.08 -4.94 15.74
CA HIS A 20 -15.67 -3.82 16.45
C HIS A 20 -14.76 -2.60 16.39
N TYR A 21 -15.28 -1.52 15.81
CA TYR A 21 -14.62 -0.24 15.81
C TYR A 21 -14.79 0.43 17.18
N THR A 22 -13.72 1.00 17.69
CA THR A 22 -13.67 1.83 18.88
C THR A 22 -12.82 3.05 18.58
N GLU A 23 -12.94 4.12 19.35
CA GLU A 23 -12.10 5.33 19.16
C GLU A 23 -10.60 5.06 19.37
N ARG A 24 -10.23 3.92 19.95
CA ARG A 24 -8.84 3.47 20.12
C ARG A 24 -8.45 2.38 19.12
N SER A 25 -9.28 2.12 18.12
CA SER A 25 -9.00 1.11 17.10
C SER A 25 -7.85 1.56 16.22
N ASP A 26 -6.86 0.68 16.10
CA ASP A 26 -5.70 0.84 15.24
C ASP A 26 -6.03 0.25 13.86
N PHE A 27 -6.07 1.09 12.82
CA PHE A 27 -6.30 0.66 11.44
C PHE A 27 -5.23 -0.31 10.93
N PHE A 28 -4.02 -0.26 11.51
CA PHE A 28 -2.85 -1.03 11.08
C PHE A 28 -2.62 -2.28 11.93
N LEU A 29 -3.53 -2.65 12.83
CA LEU A 29 -3.34 -3.78 13.74
C LEU A 29 -3.07 -5.10 13.00
N ILE A 30 -3.89 -5.41 11.99
CA ILE A 30 -3.76 -6.64 11.19
C ILE A 30 -2.47 -6.59 10.37
N GLN A 31 -2.19 -5.43 9.76
CA GLN A 31 -0.99 -5.21 8.97
C GLN A 31 0.28 -5.46 9.79
N ARG A 32 0.41 -4.86 10.99
CA ARG A 32 1.56 -5.04 11.90
C ARG A 32 1.76 -6.50 12.32
N TYR A 33 0.66 -7.24 12.47
CA TYR A 33 0.74 -8.68 12.78
C TYR A 33 1.39 -9.46 11.63
N PHE A 34 0.98 -9.18 10.39
CA PHE A 34 1.56 -9.83 9.22
C PHE A 34 2.95 -9.31 8.85
N GLU A 35 3.27 -8.03 9.08
CA GLU A 35 4.64 -7.50 8.93
C GLU A 35 5.64 -8.29 9.78
N LYS A 36 5.24 -8.65 11.00
CA LYS A 36 6.04 -9.49 11.89
C LYS A 36 6.17 -10.92 11.37
N ILE A 37 5.06 -11.52 10.92
CA ILE A 37 5.06 -12.89 10.38
C ILE A 37 5.98 -12.99 9.17
N TYR A 38 5.88 -12.04 8.23
CA TYR A 38 6.67 -12.05 7.01
C TYR A 38 8.03 -11.36 7.14
N ALA A 39 8.57 -11.18 8.35
CA ALA A 39 9.93 -10.68 8.54
C ALA A 39 10.21 -9.27 7.95
N ILE A 40 9.18 -8.44 7.73
CA ILE A 40 9.31 -7.11 7.12
C ILE A 40 9.83 -6.12 8.15
N HIS A 41 9.13 -5.97 9.28
CA HIS A 41 9.52 -5.05 10.34
C HIS A 41 9.07 -5.59 11.71
N TYR A 42 9.91 -5.38 12.73
CA TYR A 42 9.57 -5.69 14.11
C TYR A 42 10.30 -4.77 15.09
N THR A 43 9.53 -4.06 15.91
CA THR A 43 10.05 -3.21 16.98
C THR A 43 10.40 -4.05 18.21
N ALA A 44 11.61 -4.60 18.22
CA ALA A 44 12.12 -5.41 19.33
C ALA A 44 12.37 -4.55 20.60
N ARG A 45 11.80 -4.99 21.72
CA ARG A 45 11.85 -4.27 23.02
C ARG A 45 13.07 -4.63 23.88
N GLY A 46 13.71 -5.77 23.64
CA GLY A 46 14.89 -6.22 24.36
C GLY A 46 15.94 -6.88 23.46
N TRP A 47 17.13 -7.15 24.01
CA TRP A 47 18.23 -7.74 23.21
C TRP A 47 17.91 -9.17 22.75
N ARG A 48 17.27 -9.99 23.59
CA ARG A 48 16.83 -11.35 23.21
C ARG A 48 15.87 -11.32 22.01
N ASP A 49 14.90 -10.41 22.03
CA ASP A 49 13.95 -10.22 20.93
C ASP A 49 14.65 -9.77 19.65
N ARG A 50 15.65 -8.88 19.76
CA ARG A 50 16.49 -8.46 18.62
C ARG A 50 17.27 -9.63 18.04
N THR A 51 17.92 -10.43 18.88
CA THR A 51 18.70 -11.58 18.41
C THR A 51 17.81 -12.60 17.71
N LEU A 52 16.63 -12.91 18.27
CA LEU A 52 15.66 -13.80 17.63
C LEU A 52 15.15 -13.25 16.29
N TRP A 53 14.91 -11.93 16.22
CA TRP A 53 14.49 -11.27 14.99
C TRP A 53 15.56 -11.32 13.89
N TYR A 54 16.82 -11.03 14.24
CA TYR A 54 17.92 -11.13 13.28
C TYR A 54 18.14 -12.58 12.85
N LEU A 55 18.07 -13.55 13.77
CA LEU A 55 18.14 -14.97 13.44
C LEU A 55 17.03 -15.33 12.44
N TYR A 56 15.80 -14.88 12.69
CA TYR A 56 14.67 -15.11 11.79
C TYR A 56 14.90 -14.50 10.40
N ARG A 57 15.38 -13.26 10.29
CA ARG A 57 15.74 -12.65 8.99
C ARG A 57 16.91 -13.34 8.30
N THR A 58 17.91 -13.82 9.05
CA THR A 58 19.04 -14.53 8.45
C THR A 58 18.60 -15.83 7.77
N LEU A 59 17.52 -16.48 8.21
CA LEU A 59 16.95 -17.63 7.51
C LEU A 59 16.54 -17.27 6.08
N PHE A 60 15.83 -16.15 5.89
CA PHE A 60 15.48 -15.66 4.55
C PHE A 60 16.73 -15.26 3.76
N GLY A 61 17.70 -14.59 4.40
CA GLY A 61 18.97 -14.24 3.78
C GLY A 61 19.74 -15.46 3.25
N MET A 62 19.72 -16.59 3.97
CA MET A 62 20.32 -17.84 3.52
C MET A 62 19.63 -18.42 2.28
N ILE A 63 18.29 -18.33 2.19
CA ILE A 63 17.57 -18.72 0.97
C ILE A 63 18.02 -17.85 -0.21
N TYR A 64 18.11 -16.54 -0.04
CA TYR A 64 18.58 -15.64 -1.09
C TYR A 64 20.00 -15.98 -1.56
N LEU A 65 20.94 -16.21 -0.62
CA LEU A 65 22.30 -16.63 -0.93
C LEU A 65 22.35 -17.98 -1.66
N SER A 66 21.46 -18.92 -1.32
CA SER A 66 21.37 -20.19 -2.02
C SER A 66 20.95 -20.02 -3.48
N TYR A 67 20.05 -19.08 -3.79
CA TYR A 67 19.67 -18.76 -5.16
C TYR A 67 20.77 -18.02 -5.92
N ILE A 68 21.52 -17.13 -5.28
CA ILE A 68 22.73 -16.52 -5.87
C ILE A 68 23.72 -17.61 -6.29
N TYR A 69 23.99 -18.57 -5.40
CA TYR A 69 24.89 -19.68 -5.69
C TYR A 69 24.37 -20.55 -6.84
N LYS A 70 23.08 -20.88 -6.86
CA LYS A 70 22.46 -21.62 -7.96
C LYS A 70 22.60 -20.89 -9.29
N THR A 71 22.27 -19.59 -9.33
CA THR A 71 22.41 -18.78 -10.54
C THR A 71 23.85 -18.73 -11.01
N TYR A 72 24.81 -18.54 -10.10
CA TYR A 72 26.23 -18.59 -10.42
C TYR A 72 26.64 -19.94 -11.05
N TRP A 73 26.19 -21.04 -10.46
CA TRP A 73 26.47 -22.39 -10.97
C TRP A 73 25.90 -22.60 -12.37
N VAL A 74 24.65 -22.22 -12.59
CA VAL A 74 23.93 -22.35 -13.86
C VAL A 74 24.56 -21.49 -14.97
N LEU A 75 24.99 -20.27 -14.65
CA LEU A 75 25.68 -19.40 -15.61
C LEU A 75 27.02 -19.99 -16.07
N HIS A 76 27.72 -20.70 -15.19
CA HIS A 76 28.97 -21.38 -15.53
C HIS A 76 28.78 -22.73 -16.23
N HIS A 77 27.67 -23.43 -15.99
CA HIS A 77 27.37 -24.75 -16.55
C HIS A 77 26.08 -24.68 -17.40
N TRP A 78 26.10 -23.80 -18.40
CA TRP A 78 24.92 -23.53 -19.23
C TRP A 78 24.58 -24.74 -20.12
N GLN A 79 23.68 -25.60 -19.64
CA GLN A 79 23.19 -26.77 -20.39
C GLN A 79 21.70 -26.69 -20.72
N ASN A 80 20.86 -26.12 -19.85
CA ASN A 80 19.40 -26.08 -20.01
C ASN A 80 18.85 -24.65 -19.94
N SER A 81 18.33 -24.12 -21.05
CA SER A 81 17.82 -22.73 -21.14
C SER A 81 16.60 -22.45 -20.26
N ILE A 82 15.73 -23.45 -20.02
CA ILE A 82 14.48 -23.28 -19.27
C ILE A 82 14.72 -23.28 -17.76
N SER A 83 15.48 -24.27 -17.25
CA SER A 83 15.87 -24.31 -15.82
C SER A 83 16.67 -23.06 -15.44
N SER A 84 17.53 -22.56 -16.34
CA SER A 84 18.23 -21.29 -16.12
C SER A 84 17.30 -20.10 -16.04
N ALA A 85 16.25 -20.05 -16.87
CA ALA A 85 15.26 -18.98 -16.83
C ALA A 85 14.49 -18.99 -15.50
N ASN A 86 14.00 -20.16 -15.05
CA ASN A 86 13.31 -20.29 -13.75
C ASN A 86 14.17 -19.82 -12.57
N ILE A 87 15.45 -20.20 -12.55
CA ILE A 87 16.38 -19.83 -11.47
C ILE A 87 16.71 -18.33 -11.51
N LEU A 88 16.89 -17.76 -12.70
CA LEU A 88 17.10 -16.32 -12.89
C LEU A 88 15.85 -15.50 -12.52
N GLY A 89 14.66 -15.95 -12.93
CA GLY A 89 13.38 -15.35 -12.59
C GLY A 89 13.13 -15.35 -11.08
N ALA A 90 13.40 -16.48 -10.41
CA ALA A 90 13.31 -16.59 -8.96
C ALA A 90 14.32 -15.67 -8.24
N LEU A 91 15.58 -15.61 -8.69
CA LEU A 91 16.59 -14.70 -8.13
C LEU A 91 16.16 -13.24 -8.28
N TRP A 92 15.66 -12.87 -9.45
CA TRP A 92 15.15 -11.52 -9.70
C TRP A 92 13.96 -11.19 -8.79
N PHE A 93 13.01 -12.13 -8.66
CA PHE A 93 11.87 -11.98 -7.76
C PHE A 93 12.32 -11.73 -6.31
N PHE A 94 13.25 -12.53 -5.78
CA PHE A 94 13.78 -12.30 -4.43
C PHE A 94 14.56 -10.99 -4.32
N SER A 95 15.31 -10.60 -5.35
CA SER A 95 16.01 -9.31 -5.38
C SER A 95 15.03 -8.15 -5.29
N ALA A 96 13.92 -8.21 -6.04
CA ALA A 96 12.85 -7.22 -6.01
C ALA A 96 12.17 -7.15 -4.63
N VAL A 97 11.87 -8.29 -4.01
CA VAL A 97 11.31 -8.35 -2.65
C VAL A 97 12.29 -7.77 -1.63
N ALA A 98 13.56 -8.17 -1.68
CA ALA A 98 14.58 -7.66 -0.76
C ALA A 98 14.70 -6.14 -0.88
N LEU A 99 14.71 -5.61 -2.10
CA LEU A 99 14.75 -4.18 -2.36
C LEU A 99 13.49 -3.46 -1.82
N ARG A 100 12.30 -4.04 -2.01
CA ARG A 100 11.06 -3.49 -1.41
C ARG A 100 11.15 -3.44 0.10
N VAL A 101 11.54 -4.54 0.75
CA VAL A 101 11.68 -4.60 2.21
C VAL A 101 12.71 -3.58 2.69
N ALA A 102 13.83 -3.44 1.98
CA ALA A 102 14.85 -2.44 2.31
C ALA A 102 14.32 -1.00 2.19
N ILE A 103 13.56 -0.68 1.12
CA ILE A 103 12.92 0.64 0.96
C ILE A 103 11.92 0.91 2.08
N LEU A 104 11.10 -0.07 2.43
CA LEU A 104 10.07 0.05 3.46
C LEU A 104 10.68 0.21 4.85
N GLU A 105 11.74 -0.53 5.16
CA GLU A 105 12.51 -0.37 6.40
C GLU A 105 13.22 0.99 6.46
N TRP A 106 13.83 1.43 5.36
CA TRP A 106 14.50 2.73 5.28
C TRP A 106 13.53 3.88 5.56
N HIS A 107 12.32 3.82 5.00
CA HIS A 107 11.30 4.83 5.20
C HIS A 107 10.38 4.55 6.40
N TYR A 108 10.65 3.51 7.19
CA TYR A 108 9.79 3.12 8.31
C TYR A 108 9.53 4.25 9.32
N PRO A 109 10.51 5.09 9.70
CA PRO A 109 10.24 6.21 10.61
C PRO A 109 9.21 7.21 10.08
N LEU A 110 9.17 7.44 8.76
CA LEU A 110 8.17 8.30 8.11
C LEU A 110 6.81 7.60 8.08
N MET A 111 6.81 6.31 7.75
CA MET A 111 5.59 5.50 7.77
C MET A 111 4.97 5.43 9.15
N GLU A 112 5.76 5.27 10.20
CA GLU A 112 5.27 5.22 11.58
C GLU A 112 4.65 6.55 11.99
N ARG A 113 5.26 7.69 11.62
CA ARG A 113 4.66 9.02 11.82
C ARG A 113 3.33 9.14 11.10
N LEU A 114 3.26 8.69 9.85
CA LEU A 114 2.03 8.70 9.07
C LEU A 114 0.96 7.79 9.66
N GLN A 115 1.30 6.57 10.08
CA GLN A 115 0.38 5.65 10.77
C GLN A 115 -0.14 6.26 12.07
N ARG A 116 0.73 6.93 12.84
CA ARG A 116 0.33 7.62 14.08
C ARG A 116 -0.64 8.76 13.80
N PHE A 117 -0.39 9.56 12.77
CA PHE A 117 -1.28 10.63 12.32
C PHE A 117 -2.64 10.09 11.83
N LEU A 118 -2.63 9.04 11.00
CA LEU A 118 -3.85 8.45 10.44
C LEU A 118 -4.68 7.67 11.48
N ASN A 119 -4.06 7.23 12.57
CA ASN A 119 -4.76 6.66 13.71
C ASN A 119 -5.20 7.72 14.74
N ASP A 120 -4.85 9.00 14.54
CA ASP A 120 -5.35 10.07 15.38
C ASP A 120 -6.79 10.44 14.97
N HIS A 121 -7.75 9.92 15.72
CA HIS A 121 -9.18 10.17 15.53
C HIS A 121 -9.66 11.46 16.21
N SER A 122 -8.76 12.36 16.60
CA SER A 122 -9.09 13.61 17.30
C SER A 122 -9.97 14.55 16.46
N TYR A 123 -9.72 14.64 15.16
CA TYR A 123 -10.49 15.47 14.23
C TYR A 123 -11.89 14.89 14.00
N GLN A 124 -12.91 15.72 14.20
CA GLN A 124 -14.34 15.38 14.07
C GLN A 124 -14.76 14.15 14.88
N ARG A 125 -14.24 14.04 16.11
CA ARG A 125 -14.50 12.90 16.99
C ARG A 125 -15.97 12.74 17.36
N THR A 126 -16.69 13.84 17.55
CA THR A 126 -18.07 13.86 18.01
C THR A 126 -19.09 13.78 16.88
N ASP A 127 -18.66 13.95 15.63
CA ASP A 127 -19.55 13.89 14.47
C ASP A 127 -19.98 12.43 14.20
N PRO A 128 -21.29 12.11 14.29
CA PRO A 128 -21.78 10.76 14.07
C PRO A 128 -21.50 10.25 12.64
N TRP A 129 -21.49 11.12 11.64
CA TRP A 129 -21.21 10.72 10.26
C TRP A 129 -19.75 10.25 10.12
N THR A 130 -18.80 11.03 10.64
CA THR A 130 -17.37 10.71 10.62
C THR A 130 -17.09 9.40 11.35
N VAL A 131 -17.68 9.20 12.53
CA VAL A 131 -17.53 7.95 13.30
C VAL A 131 -18.08 6.75 12.53
N ALA A 132 -19.27 6.88 11.94
CA ALA A 132 -19.87 5.82 11.13
C ALA A 132 -19.01 5.49 9.89
N LYS A 133 -18.48 6.52 9.22
CA LYS A 133 -17.62 6.36 8.04
C LYS A 133 -16.31 5.64 8.37
N ARG A 134 -15.61 6.06 9.44
CA ARG A 134 -14.39 5.38 9.93
C ARG A 134 -14.68 3.94 10.34
N ALA A 135 -15.79 3.68 11.03
CA ALA A 135 -16.18 2.33 11.44
C ALA A 135 -16.54 1.41 10.25
N GLN A 136 -17.20 1.94 9.23
CA GLN A 136 -17.50 1.19 8.00
C GLN A 136 -16.21 0.87 7.25
N PHE A 137 -15.32 1.86 7.10
CA PHE A 137 -14.02 1.66 6.46
C PHE A 137 -13.19 0.62 7.20
N TYR A 138 -13.07 0.74 8.53
CA TYR A 138 -12.34 -0.23 9.37
C TYR A 138 -12.74 -1.69 9.08
N ARG A 139 -14.06 -1.96 9.12
CA ARG A 139 -14.60 -3.31 8.91
C ARG A 139 -14.42 -3.80 7.48
N ARG A 140 -14.59 -2.92 6.48
CA ARG A 140 -14.40 -3.26 5.07
C ARG A 140 -12.93 -3.59 4.79
N THR A 141 -12.03 -2.74 5.27
CA THR A 141 -10.60 -2.85 5.03
C THR A 141 -10.00 -4.06 5.73
N ASN A 142 -10.38 -4.32 6.98
CA ASN A 142 -9.95 -5.55 7.68
C ASN A 142 -10.40 -6.82 6.94
N ARG A 143 -11.63 -6.84 6.44
CA ARG A 143 -12.14 -7.98 5.66
C ARG A 143 -11.39 -8.13 4.33
N MET A 144 -11.11 -7.03 3.66
CA MET A 144 -10.33 -7.03 2.42
C MET A 144 -8.92 -7.55 2.66
N ILE A 145 -8.20 -7.06 3.68
CA ILE A 145 -6.85 -7.54 4.02
C ILE A 145 -6.89 -9.03 4.33
N LEU A 146 -7.82 -9.50 5.15
CA LEU A 146 -7.95 -10.93 5.46
C LEU A 146 -8.27 -11.78 4.22
N ALA A 147 -9.11 -11.27 3.30
CA ALA A 147 -9.42 -11.94 2.05
C ALA A 147 -8.19 -12.02 1.13
N VAL A 148 -7.44 -10.92 0.97
CA VAL A 148 -6.20 -10.88 0.19
C VAL A 148 -5.19 -11.86 0.78
N MET A 149 -4.97 -11.84 2.10
CA MET A 149 -4.09 -12.79 2.77
C MET A 149 -4.54 -14.24 2.59
N GLY A 150 -5.85 -14.51 2.61
CA GLY A 150 -6.40 -15.83 2.39
C GLY A 150 -6.17 -16.34 0.96
N ILE A 151 -6.41 -15.49 -0.04
CA ILE A 151 -6.14 -15.80 -1.45
C ILE A 151 -4.65 -16.10 -1.64
N HIS A 152 -3.79 -15.26 -1.07
CA HIS A 152 -2.35 -15.42 -1.21
C HIS A 152 -1.80 -16.63 -0.48
N PHE A 153 -2.36 -16.95 0.69
CA PHE A 153 -2.06 -18.21 1.36
C PHE A 153 -2.48 -19.42 0.51
N GLY A 154 -3.65 -19.36 -0.13
CA GLY A 154 -4.10 -20.39 -1.08
C GLY A 154 -3.16 -20.55 -2.27
N GLU A 155 -2.69 -19.43 -2.84
CA GLU A 155 -1.69 -19.41 -3.90
C GLU A 155 -0.37 -20.05 -3.46
N ILE A 156 0.15 -19.68 -2.29
CA ILE A 156 1.36 -20.27 -1.69
C ILE A 156 1.22 -21.78 -1.53
N VAL A 157 0.09 -22.26 -0.99
CA VAL A 157 -0.17 -23.70 -0.80
C VAL A 157 -0.21 -24.40 -2.15
N CYS A 158 -0.90 -23.82 -3.14
CA CYS A 158 -0.99 -24.36 -4.49
C CYS A 158 0.40 -24.44 -5.16
N PHE A 159 1.18 -23.35 -5.13
CA PHE A 159 2.54 -23.30 -5.66
C PHE A 159 3.46 -24.31 -4.97
N THR A 160 3.34 -24.47 -3.64
CA THR A 160 4.14 -25.43 -2.90
C THR A 160 3.87 -26.86 -3.36
N ALA A 161 2.58 -27.22 -3.46
CA ALA A 161 2.15 -28.57 -3.82
C ALA A 161 2.44 -28.92 -5.29
N THR A 162 2.46 -27.93 -6.18
CA THR A 162 2.63 -28.12 -7.62
C THR A 162 4.07 -27.93 -8.07
N ASN A 163 4.71 -26.82 -7.70
CA ASN A 163 6.03 -26.45 -8.20
C ASN A 163 7.13 -26.74 -7.17
N ALA A 164 7.04 -26.16 -5.97
CA ALA A 164 8.18 -26.12 -5.05
C ALA A 164 8.67 -27.50 -4.57
N LEU A 165 7.77 -28.47 -4.44
CA LEU A 165 8.09 -29.84 -4.02
C LEU A 165 8.34 -30.82 -5.17
N LYS A 166 8.07 -30.43 -6.42
CA LYS A 166 8.14 -31.33 -7.58
C LYS A 166 9.21 -30.94 -8.59
N LEU A 167 9.52 -29.66 -8.72
CA LEU A 167 10.53 -29.15 -9.64
C LEU A 167 11.88 -29.08 -8.94
N GLU A 168 12.88 -29.72 -9.55
CA GLU A 168 14.26 -29.76 -9.02
C GLU A 168 14.85 -28.35 -8.91
N ASP A 169 14.46 -27.43 -9.79
CA ASP A 169 14.87 -26.01 -9.82
C ASP A 169 14.62 -25.29 -8.48
N PHE A 170 13.52 -25.64 -7.79
CA PHE A 170 13.11 -25.04 -6.51
C PHE A 170 13.62 -25.82 -5.29
N MET A 171 14.25 -26.98 -5.48
CA MET A 171 14.85 -27.75 -4.39
C MET A 171 16.25 -27.23 -4.03
N LEU A 172 16.71 -27.44 -2.80
CA LEU A 172 18.08 -27.09 -2.41
C LEU A 172 19.08 -27.90 -3.25
N GLN A 173 19.97 -27.21 -3.96
CA GLN A 173 20.96 -27.83 -4.84
C GLN A 173 22.38 -27.39 -4.44
N PHE A 174 23.33 -28.31 -4.51
CA PHE A 174 24.76 -28.03 -4.38
C PHE A 174 25.50 -28.71 -5.53
N ARG A 175 26.28 -27.95 -6.31
CA ARG A 175 26.95 -28.45 -7.53
C ARG A 175 25.99 -29.16 -8.51
N GLY A 176 24.75 -28.66 -8.62
CA GLY A 176 23.71 -29.24 -9.48
C GLY A 176 23.03 -30.51 -8.95
N ALA A 177 23.46 -31.07 -7.82
CA ALA A 177 22.79 -32.20 -7.18
C ALA A 177 21.83 -31.73 -6.08
N ILE A 178 20.68 -32.40 -5.96
CA ILE A 178 19.72 -32.14 -4.88
C ILE A 178 20.35 -32.59 -3.56
N VAL A 179 20.39 -31.69 -2.58
CA VAL A 179 20.97 -31.96 -1.26
C VAL A 179 19.92 -31.84 -0.17
N GLY A 180 19.85 -32.87 0.68
CA GLY A 180 18.96 -32.92 1.83
C GLY A 180 17.95 -34.06 1.75
N GLY A 181 17.33 -34.37 2.89
CA GLY A 181 16.16 -35.26 2.93
C GLY A 181 14.85 -34.49 2.72
N LEU A 182 13.75 -35.22 2.59
CA LEU A 182 12.39 -34.66 2.47
C LEU A 182 12.09 -33.53 3.49
N PRO A 183 12.45 -33.63 4.79
CA PRO A 183 12.19 -32.55 5.75
C PRO A 183 12.91 -31.24 5.42
N VAL A 184 14.14 -31.32 4.89
CA VAL A 184 14.93 -30.15 4.50
C VAL A 184 14.27 -29.44 3.33
N HIS A 185 13.78 -30.19 2.34
CA HIS A 185 13.08 -29.62 1.19
C HIS A 185 11.74 -28.98 1.57
N ILE A 186 11.00 -29.56 2.52
CA ILE A 186 9.78 -28.95 3.04
C ILE A 186 10.09 -27.61 3.72
N VAL A 187 11.08 -27.57 4.61
CA VAL A 187 11.47 -26.33 5.31
C VAL A 187 11.99 -25.28 4.32
N TYR A 188 12.86 -25.68 3.39
CA TYR A 188 13.39 -24.81 2.34
C TYR A 188 12.26 -24.25 1.45
N GLY A 189 11.32 -25.10 1.04
CA GLY A 189 10.16 -24.70 0.23
C GLY A 189 9.28 -23.70 0.98
N VAL A 190 8.93 -23.97 2.24
CA VAL A 190 8.12 -23.06 3.07
C VAL A 190 8.80 -21.71 3.26
N LEU A 191 10.12 -21.69 3.54
CA LEU A 191 10.88 -20.45 3.68
C LEU A 191 10.95 -19.68 2.34
N THR A 192 11.12 -20.39 1.22
CA THR A 192 11.09 -19.82 -0.13
C THR A 192 9.73 -19.17 -0.41
N MET A 193 8.63 -19.82 -0.03
CA MET A 193 7.29 -19.25 -0.19
C MET A 193 7.03 -18.03 0.68
N GLY A 194 7.68 -17.93 1.84
CA GLY A 194 7.59 -16.75 2.69
C GLY A 194 8.00 -15.45 1.96
N TRP A 195 8.84 -15.54 0.93
CA TRP A 195 9.16 -14.41 0.05
C TRP A 195 7.97 -13.92 -0.78
N GLY A 196 7.09 -14.82 -1.22
CA GLY A 196 5.82 -14.44 -1.86
C GLY A 196 4.93 -13.62 -0.93
N GLY A 197 4.82 -14.06 0.32
CA GLY A 197 4.10 -13.28 1.34
C GLY A 197 4.74 -11.93 1.67
N MET A 198 6.08 -11.85 1.72
CA MET A 198 6.79 -10.57 1.87
C MET A 198 6.46 -9.59 0.74
N TYR A 199 6.41 -10.08 -0.50
CA TYR A 199 6.12 -9.27 -1.68
C TYR A 199 4.76 -8.56 -1.55
N CYS A 200 3.70 -9.32 -1.30
CA CYS A 200 2.33 -8.78 -1.22
C CYS A 200 2.08 -7.97 0.03
N MET A 201 2.69 -8.35 1.16
CA MET A 201 2.59 -7.53 2.38
C MET A 201 3.15 -6.12 2.17
N GLY A 202 4.26 -5.99 1.44
CA GLY A 202 4.80 -4.69 1.07
C GLY A 202 3.78 -3.84 0.30
N PHE A 203 3.08 -4.45 -0.66
CA PHE A 203 2.01 -3.80 -1.42
C PHE A 203 0.82 -3.41 -0.53
N VAL A 204 0.29 -4.36 0.25
CA VAL A 204 -0.86 -4.14 1.13
C VAL A 204 -0.59 -3.01 2.12
N MET A 205 0.63 -2.91 2.64
CA MET A 205 1.05 -1.84 3.52
C MET A 205 0.98 -0.45 2.87
N CYS A 206 1.57 -0.29 1.68
CA CYS A 206 1.50 0.97 0.95
C CYS A 206 0.06 1.30 0.53
N TYR A 207 -0.69 0.31 0.06
CA TYR A 207 -2.08 0.48 -0.35
C TYR A 207 -2.97 0.91 0.81
N LEU A 208 -2.81 0.29 1.99
CA LEU A 208 -3.58 0.64 3.18
C LEU A 208 -3.34 2.09 3.61
N LEU A 209 -2.08 2.54 3.58
CA LEU A 209 -1.75 3.94 3.85
C LEU A 209 -2.46 4.90 2.89
N MET A 210 -2.45 4.62 1.58
CA MET A 210 -3.15 5.45 0.60
C MET A 210 -4.66 5.49 0.86
N CYS A 211 -5.28 4.34 1.14
CA CYS A 211 -6.72 4.27 1.36
C CYS A 211 -7.17 5.00 2.64
N ILE A 212 -6.41 4.89 3.74
CA ILE A 212 -6.75 5.61 4.99
C ILE A 212 -6.47 7.11 4.82
N PHE A 213 -5.40 7.49 4.11
CA PHE A 213 -5.14 8.89 3.79
C PHE A 213 -6.30 9.50 2.98
N LYS A 214 -6.77 8.79 1.95
CA LYS A 214 -7.95 9.20 1.18
C LYS A 214 -9.19 9.36 2.06
N LEU A 215 -9.44 8.40 2.95
CA LEU A 215 -10.56 8.47 3.90
C LEU A 215 -10.52 9.76 4.74
N GLU A 216 -9.37 10.11 5.30
CA GLU A 216 -9.23 11.31 6.13
C GLU A 216 -9.43 12.61 5.32
N VAL A 217 -9.06 12.62 4.04
CA VAL A 217 -9.36 13.74 3.14
C VAL A 217 -10.85 13.80 2.82
N ASP A 218 -11.51 12.68 2.54
CA ASP A 218 -12.96 12.63 2.30
C ASP A 218 -13.74 13.15 3.52
N ILE A 219 -13.29 12.84 4.74
CA ILE A 219 -13.87 13.36 5.98
C ILE A 219 -13.70 14.88 6.06
N LEU A 220 -12.49 15.39 5.81
CA LEU A 220 -12.24 16.84 5.79
C LEU A 220 -13.16 17.56 4.77
N LEU A 221 -13.29 17.00 3.56
CA LEU A 221 -14.12 17.58 2.51
C LEU A 221 -15.59 17.61 2.91
N HIS A 222 -16.08 16.54 3.54
CA HIS A 222 -17.46 16.50 4.03
C HIS A 222 -17.70 17.57 5.10
N SER A 223 -16.81 17.68 6.09
CA SER A 223 -16.97 18.69 7.15
C SER A 223 -16.87 20.12 6.61
N LEU A 224 -16.03 20.37 5.61
CA LEU A 224 -16.00 21.67 4.94
C LEU A 224 -17.34 21.95 4.23
N GLU A 225 -17.92 20.96 3.56
CA GLU A 225 -19.22 21.12 2.91
C GLU A 225 -20.35 21.42 3.93
N GLU A 226 -20.32 20.79 5.11
CA GLU A 226 -21.28 21.07 6.18
C GLU A 226 -21.15 22.48 6.73
N VAL A 227 -19.92 22.97 6.97
CA VAL A 227 -19.71 24.37 7.37
C VAL A 227 -20.23 25.32 6.28
N GLY A 228 -20.00 25.02 5.01
CA GLY A 228 -20.53 25.82 3.90
C GLY A 228 -22.06 25.87 3.86
N LYS A 229 -22.74 24.77 4.22
CA LYS A 229 -24.20 24.74 4.36
C LYS A 229 -24.69 25.51 5.59
N GLY A 230 -24.00 25.40 6.72
CA GLY A 230 -24.31 26.15 7.93
C GLY A 230 -24.21 27.66 7.72
N LEU A 231 -23.13 28.12 7.07
CA LEU A 231 -22.92 29.54 6.76
C LEU A 231 -23.95 30.10 5.77
N ARG A 232 -24.42 29.29 4.80
CA ARG A 232 -25.54 29.66 3.91
C ARG A 232 -26.81 29.97 4.71
N ALA A 233 -27.12 29.18 5.73
CA ALA A 233 -28.32 29.34 6.54
C ALA A 233 -28.20 30.53 7.53
N GLU A 234 -27.01 30.77 8.10
CA GLU A 234 -26.78 31.92 9.00
C GLU A 234 -26.71 33.26 8.27
N SER A 235 -26.27 33.27 7.00
CA SER A 235 -26.17 34.46 6.14
C SER A 235 -27.51 35.19 5.90
N GLU A 236 -28.65 34.56 6.18
CA GLU A 236 -29.98 35.18 6.06
C GLU A 236 -30.33 36.07 7.27
N PHE A 237 -29.55 36.03 8.35
CA PHE A 237 -29.78 36.81 9.58
C PHE A 237 -28.92 38.09 9.64
N ASP A 238 -29.51 39.18 10.15
CA ASP A 238 -28.94 40.54 10.17
C ASP A 238 -27.72 40.64 11.11
N ASP A 239 -26.52 40.76 10.54
CA ASP A 239 -25.22 40.80 11.25
C ASP A 239 -24.92 42.19 11.83
N ARG A 240 -25.64 42.56 12.89
CA ARG A 240 -25.45 43.85 13.59
C ARG A 240 -24.22 43.90 14.51
N GLY A 241 -23.40 42.85 14.60
CA GLY A 241 -22.41 42.74 15.67
C GLY A 241 -21.02 42.22 15.32
N GLY A 242 -20.73 41.84 14.07
CA GLY A 242 -19.43 41.21 13.73
C GLY A 242 -19.24 39.80 14.28
N VAL A 243 -20.23 39.30 15.02
CA VAL A 243 -20.29 37.95 15.61
C VAL A 243 -20.26 36.89 14.51
N PHE A 244 -20.83 37.18 13.34
CA PHE A 244 -20.79 36.29 12.19
C PHE A 244 -19.35 35.99 11.75
N TRP A 245 -18.49 37.02 11.63
CA TRP A 245 -17.12 36.86 11.16
C TRP A 245 -16.25 36.08 12.14
N ASP A 246 -16.37 36.37 13.43
CA ASP A 246 -15.67 35.61 14.46
C ASP A 246 -16.18 34.15 14.50
N ASN A 247 -17.47 33.91 14.29
CA ASN A 247 -18.05 32.56 14.18
C ASN A 247 -17.50 31.81 12.95
N VAL A 248 -17.50 32.43 11.76
CA VAL A 248 -16.98 31.85 10.51
C VAL A 248 -15.50 31.48 10.66
N VAL A 249 -14.68 32.40 11.20
CA VAL A 249 -13.25 32.16 11.43
C VAL A 249 -13.07 31.03 12.44
N HIS A 250 -13.87 31.01 13.51
CA HIS A 250 -13.80 29.98 14.54
C HIS A 250 -14.15 28.59 13.97
N GLN A 251 -15.18 28.50 13.12
CA GLN A 251 -15.59 27.27 12.47
C GLN A 251 -14.59 26.81 11.41
N LEU A 252 -14.04 27.70 10.59
CA LEU A 252 -13.15 27.35 9.47
C LEU A 252 -11.72 26.98 9.91
N ARG A 253 -11.21 27.63 10.98
CA ARG A 253 -9.85 27.42 11.50
C ARG A 253 -9.47 25.96 11.75
N PRO A 254 -10.27 25.11 12.44
CA PRO A 254 -9.93 23.71 12.64
C PRO A 254 -9.80 22.92 11.33
N HIS A 255 -10.61 23.23 10.32
CA HIS A 255 -10.55 22.57 9.01
C HIS A 255 -9.30 22.96 8.23
N MET A 256 -8.94 24.25 8.24
CA MET A 256 -7.73 24.74 7.58
C MET A 256 -6.47 24.14 8.21
N LYS A 257 -6.44 24.06 9.54
CA LYS A 257 -5.34 23.39 10.25
C LYS A 257 -5.24 21.92 9.86
N ARG A 258 -6.37 21.20 9.78
CA ARG A 258 -6.38 19.79 9.36
C ARG A 258 -5.93 19.62 7.90
N LEU A 259 -6.32 20.54 7.02
CA LEU A 259 -5.88 20.55 5.63
C LEU A 259 -4.36 20.73 5.52
N GLU A 260 -3.79 21.69 6.26
CA GLU A 260 -2.34 21.91 6.32
C GLU A 260 -1.61 20.64 6.81
N GLU A 261 -2.09 20.04 7.91
CA GLU A 261 -1.54 18.78 8.43
C GLU A 261 -1.58 17.67 7.38
N LEU A 262 -2.70 17.51 6.67
CA LEU A 262 -2.83 16.52 5.60
C LEU A 262 -1.85 16.78 4.46
N LEU A 263 -1.69 18.02 4.01
CA LEU A 263 -0.75 18.37 2.93
C LEU A 263 0.71 18.07 3.31
N VAL A 264 1.11 18.32 4.56
CA VAL A 264 2.44 17.93 5.06
C VAL A 264 2.61 16.41 5.04
N HIS A 265 1.63 15.66 5.54
CA HIS A 265 1.69 14.20 5.57
C HIS A 265 1.61 13.56 4.19
N LEU A 266 0.98 14.22 3.22
CA LEU A 266 0.98 13.81 1.82
C LEU A 266 2.38 13.82 1.20
N GLN A 267 3.24 14.75 1.62
CA GLN A 267 4.64 14.76 1.18
C GLN A 267 5.41 13.55 1.74
N TYR A 268 5.16 13.17 2.99
CA TYR A 268 5.74 11.95 3.57
C TYR A 268 5.23 10.70 2.85
N LEU A 269 3.94 10.64 2.57
CA LEU A 269 3.33 9.54 1.81
C LEU A 269 3.96 9.42 0.41
N LYS A 270 4.17 10.55 -0.29
CA LYS A 270 4.86 10.60 -1.58
C LYS A 270 6.30 10.08 -1.50
N ALA A 271 7.06 10.47 -0.46
CA ALA A 271 8.43 10.02 -0.27
C ALA A 271 8.53 8.50 -0.07
N VAL A 272 7.53 7.87 0.56
CA VAL A 272 7.45 6.41 0.75
C VAL A 272 7.01 5.71 -0.54
N ILE A 273 5.92 6.19 -1.17
CA ILE A 273 5.30 5.51 -2.31
C ILE A 273 6.16 5.60 -3.57
N GLY A 274 6.83 6.73 -3.82
CA GLY A 274 7.58 6.93 -5.06
C GLY A 274 8.61 5.82 -5.35
N PRO A 275 9.58 5.58 -4.43
CA PRO A 275 10.55 4.50 -4.58
C PRO A 275 9.90 3.11 -4.59
N PHE A 276 8.89 2.88 -3.76
CA PHE A 276 8.18 1.60 -3.72
C PHE A 276 7.50 1.29 -5.06
N ALA A 277 6.79 2.26 -5.63
CA ALA A 277 6.08 2.12 -6.89
C ALA A 277 7.04 1.93 -8.07
N PHE A 278 8.20 2.57 -8.06
CA PHE A 278 9.26 2.31 -9.03
C PHE A 278 9.67 0.83 -9.03
N VAL A 279 9.99 0.30 -7.85
CA VAL A 279 10.35 -1.11 -7.74
C VAL A 279 9.17 -2.00 -8.12
N GLN A 280 7.94 -1.67 -7.72
CA GLN A 280 6.74 -2.43 -8.11
C GLN A 280 6.60 -2.52 -9.62
N TYR A 281 6.70 -1.39 -10.32
CA TYR A 281 6.48 -1.32 -11.76
C TYR A 281 7.48 -2.18 -12.54
N TYR A 282 8.78 -1.99 -12.31
CA TYR A 282 9.82 -2.71 -13.04
C TYR A 282 9.91 -4.18 -12.63
N SER A 283 9.69 -4.50 -11.34
CA SER A 283 9.63 -5.90 -10.91
C SER A 283 8.45 -6.61 -11.54
N THR A 284 7.26 -6.00 -11.56
CA THR A 284 6.07 -6.61 -12.19
C THR A 284 6.29 -6.84 -13.68
N TYR A 285 6.86 -5.88 -14.40
CA TYR A 285 7.19 -6.05 -15.82
C TYR A 285 8.08 -7.27 -16.08
N LEU A 286 9.16 -7.41 -15.31
CA LEU A 286 10.12 -8.51 -15.49
C LEU A 286 9.56 -9.85 -15.02
N ILE A 287 8.74 -9.88 -13.97
CA ILE A 287 8.08 -11.11 -13.53
C ILE A 287 7.03 -11.56 -14.56
N ILE A 288 6.28 -10.63 -15.16
CA ILE A 288 5.35 -10.96 -16.25
C ILE A 288 6.12 -11.50 -17.46
N ALA A 289 7.23 -10.87 -17.83
CA ALA A 289 8.11 -11.33 -18.89
C ALA A 289 8.57 -12.79 -18.66
N ASP A 290 9.00 -13.10 -17.44
CA ASP A 290 9.41 -14.45 -17.01
C ASP A 290 8.23 -15.45 -17.07
N CYS A 291 7.06 -15.07 -16.53
CA CYS A 291 5.85 -15.89 -16.59
C CYS A 291 5.42 -16.19 -18.03
N CYS A 292 5.49 -15.21 -18.93
CA CYS A 292 5.18 -15.37 -20.35
C CYS A 292 6.16 -16.34 -21.02
N PHE A 293 7.45 -16.24 -20.73
CA PHE A 293 8.46 -17.16 -21.27
C PHE A 293 8.21 -18.62 -20.82
N ILE A 294 7.90 -18.82 -19.54
CA ILE A 294 7.57 -20.13 -18.98
C ILE A 294 6.28 -20.69 -19.60
N LEU A 295 5.25 -19.86 -19.76
CA LEU A 295 3.98 -20.25 -20.40
C LEU A 295 4.16 -20.70 -21.85
N VAL A 296 5.00 -20.00 -22.61
CA VAL A 296 5.27 -20.33 -24.01
C VAL A 296 6.09 -21.62 -24.13
N SER A 297 7.06 -21.84 -23.25
CA SER A 297 7.95 -23.01 -23.30
C SER A 297 7.28 -24.31 -22.85
N HIS A 298 6.43 -24.28 -21.82
CA HIS A 298 5.76 -25.48 -21.27
C HIS A 298 4.33 -25.70 -21.78
N GLY A 299 3.76 -24.73 -22.50
CA GLY A 299 2.34 -24.73 -22.86
C GLY A 299 1.41 -24.65 -21.64
N LEU A 300 0.11 -24.92 -21.84
CA LEU A 300 -0.89 -24.92 -20.77
C LEU A 300 -0.88 -26.25 -20.00
N SER A 301 0.09 -26.41 -19.10
CA SER A 301 0.18 -27.54 -18.16
C SER A 301 -0.37 -27.17 -16.78
N SER A 302 -0.55 -28.16 -15.89
CA SER A 302 -0.95 -27.90 -14.49
C SER A 302 0.05 -27.01 -13.73
N PHE A 303 1.34 -26.99 -14.13
CA PHE A 303 2.36 -26.13 -13.53
C PHE A 303 2.19 -24.68 -14.02
N SER A 304 1.87 -24.50 -15.30
CA SER A 304 1.72 -23.21 -15.97
C SER A 304 0.51 -22.42 -15.47
N ILE A 305 -0.55 -23.08 -14.98
CA ILE A 305 -1.73 -22.43 -14.40
C ILE A 305 -1.34 -21.54 -13.19
N VAL A 306 -0.38 -22.00 -12.38
CA VAL A 306 0.05 -21.24 -11.20
C VAL A 306 0.76 -19.94 -11.61
N TYR A 307 1.61 -19.98 -12.64
CA TYR A 307 2.24 -18.78 -13.19
C TYR A 307 1.22 -17.79 -13.77
N PHE A 308 0.16 -18.28 -14.41
CA PHE A 308 -0.94 -17.43 -14.90
C PHE A 308 -1.71 -16.75 -13.76
N ILE A 309 -1.98 -17.48 -12.67
CA ILE A 309 -2.60 -16.92 -11.46
C ILE A 309 -1.68 -15.84 -10.88
N SER A 310 -0.40 -16.12 -10.67
CA SER A 310 0.56 -15.15 -10.13
C SER A 310 0.68 -13.91 -11.02
N MET A 311 0.73 -14.07 -12.35
CA MET A 311 0.72 -12.96 -13.30
C MET A 311 -0.50 -12.05 -13.09
N THR A 312 -1.68 -12.64 -12.92
CA THR A 312 -2.93 -11.90 -12.68
C THR A 312 -2.90 -11.17 -11.33
N VAL A 313 -2.34 -11.78 -10.28
CA VAL A 313 -2.17 -11.13 -8.97
C VAL A 313 -1.23 -9.91 -9.10
N PHE A 314 -0.07 -10.06 -9.74
CA PHE A 314 0.88 -8.96 -9.90
C PHE A 314 0.35 -7.79 -10.75
N LEU A 315 -0.42 -8.10 -11.80
CA LEU A 315 -1.14 -7.09 -12.58
C LEU A 315 -2.19 -6.37 -11.73
N THR A 316 -2.94 -7.11 -10.92
CA THR A 316 -3.97 -6.55 -10.04
C THR A 316 -3.36 -5.63 -8.99
N GLU A 317 -2.24 -6.01 -8.38
CA GLU A 317 -1.51 -5.15 -7.45
C GLU A 317 -1.03 -3.86 -8.13
N SER A 318 -0.43 -3.98 -9.32
CA SER A 318 0.05 -2.81 -10.07
C SER A 318 -1.10 -1.87 -10.45
N PHE A 319 -2.25 -2.43 -10.85
CA PHE A 319 -3.47 -1.67 -11.09
C PHE A 319 -3.93 -0.92 -9.85
N PHE A 320 -4.06 -1.59 -8.71
CA PHE A 320 -4.51 -0.95 -7.47
C PHE A 320 -3.52 0.09 -6.94
N LEU A 321 -2.22 -0.13 -7.13
CA LEU A 321 -1.20 0.86 -6.77
C LEU A 321 -1.36 2.13 -7.60
N CYS A 322 -1.43 2.00 -8.93
CA CYS A 322 -1.60 3.14 -9.82
C CYS A 322 -2.96 3.84 -9.59
N LEU A 323 -4.03 3.08 -9.31
CA LEU A 323 -5.35 3.63 -8.97
C LEU A 323 -5.32 4.42 -7.65
N GLY A 324 -4.61 3.89 -6.65
CA GLY A 324 -4.40 4.57 -5.37
C GLY A 324 -3.67 5.91 -5.56
N VAL A 325 -2.63 5.92 -6.39
CA VAL A 325 -1.86 7.14 -6.70
C VAL A 325 -2.70 8.15 -7.48
N GLU A 326 -3.50 7.72 -8.47
CA GLU A 326 -4.40 8.62 -9.21
C GLU A 326 -5.41 9.27 -8.26
N HIS A 327 -6.01 8.49 -7.36
CA HIS A 327 -6.89 9.04 -6.34
C HIS A 327 -6.21 10.03 -5.40
N LEU A 328 -4.92 9.86 -5.09
CA LEU A 328 -4.15 10.84 -4.31
C LEU A 328 -3.85 12.11 -5.11
N ARG A 329 -3.65 11.99 -6.42
CA ARG A 329 -3.41 13.11 -7.33
C ARG A 329 -4.65 14.00 -7.44
N ASP A 330 -5.84 13.39 -7.49
CA ASP A 330 -7.13 14.09 -7.58
C ASP A 330 -7.53 14.81 -6.28
N LEU A 331 -6.84 14.57 -5.16
CA LEU A 331 -7.21 15.17 -3.87
C LEU A 331 -7.11 16.70 -3.88
N LYS A 332 -6.02 17.26 -4.42
CA LYS A 332 -5.83 18.71 -4.45
C LYS A 332 -6.91 19.41 -5.30
N PRO A 333 -7.15 19.00 -6.56
CA PRO A 333 -8.26 19.53 -7.35
C PRO A 333 -9.63 19.37 -6.67
N CYS A 334 -9.88 18.25 -6.00
CA CYS A 334 -11.14 18.03 -5.29
C CYS A 334 -11.32 18.99 -4.10
N VAL A 335 -10.25 19.21 -3.31
CA VAL A 335 -10.24 20.23 -2.25
C VAL A 335 -10.48 21.61 -2.86
N ALA A 336 -9.80 21.96 -3.96
CA ALA A 336 -9.97 23.24 -4.63
C ALA A 336 -11.42 23.46 -5.08
N SER A 337 -12.00 22.47 -5.75
CA SER A 337 -13.38 22.50 -6.26
C SER A 337 -14.37 22.68 -5.12
N LYS A 338 -14.23 21.94 -4.02
CA LYS A 338 -15.11 22.08 -2.85
C LYS A 338 -14.95 23.43 -2.15
N LEU A 339 -13.76 23.99 -2.14
CA LEU A 339 -13.49 25.32 -1.62
C LEU A 339 -14.00 26.45 -2.54
N TYR A 340 -14.12 26.16 -3.84
CA TYR A 340 -14.64 27.08 -4.85
C TYR A 340 -16.18 27.07 -4.91
N ASP A 341 -16.81 25.90 -4.76
CA ASP A 341 -18.27 25.73 -4.64
C ASP A 341 -18.84 26.37 -3.36
N PHE A 342 -17.94 26.71 -2.44
CA PHE A 342 -18.25 27.49 -1.27
C PHE A 342 -18.56 28.92 -1.77
N ASP A 343 -19.84 29.33 -1.72
CA ASP A 343 -20.32 30.65 -2.17
C ASP A 343 -19.83 31.81 -1.26
N TRP A 344 -18.63 31.69 -0.70
CA TRP A 344 -18.04 32.66 0.20
C TRP A 344 -17.90 34.01 -0.49
N ILE A 345 -17.62 34.07 -1.79
CA ILE A 345 -17.53 35.35 -2.52
C ILE A 345 -18.87 36.10 -2.49
N MET A 346 -20.00 35.39 -2.53
CA MET A 346 -21.35 35.98 -2.54
C MET A 346 -21.90 36.24 -1.13
N GLN A 347 -21.53 35.40 -0.15
CA GLN A 347 -21.97 35.51 1.25
C GLN A 347 -21.12 36.48 2.06
N MET A 348 -19.86 36.71 1.67
CA MET A 348 -18.99 37.69 2.30
C MET A 348 -19.32 39.11 1.84
N ARG A 349 -20.52 39.60 2.19
CA ARG A 349 -20.89 41.01 1.94
C ARG A 349 -19.97 41.94 2.74
N TYR A 350 -19.54 43.01 2.09
CA TYR A 350 -18.70 44.07 2.64
C TYR A 350 -19.54 44.97 3.56
N THR A 351 -19.94 44.48 4.73
CA THR A 351 -20.95 45.19 5.53
C THR A 351 -20.36 46.30 6.40
N HIS A 352 -19.07 46.24 6.80
CA HIS A 352 -18.43 47.32 7.59
C HIS A 352 -16.90 47.41 7.43
N PRO A 353 -16.31 48.64 7.41
CA PRO A 353 -14.87 48.86 7.25
C PRO A 353 -14.01 48.30 8.41
N GLN A 354 -14.59 48.06 9.59
CA GLN A 354 -13.88 47.48 10.74
C GLN A 354 -13.48 46.01 10.53
N HIS A 355 -14.16 45.28 9.64
CA HIS A 355 -13.94 43.84 9.40
C HIS A 355 -13.12 43.57 8.12
N ALA A 356 -12.64 44.64 7.45
CA ALA A 356 -11.92 44.54 6.19
C ALA A 356 -10.56 43.83 6.30
N SER A 357 -9.93 43.80 7.47
CA SER A 357 -8.67 43.07 7.70
C SER A 357 -8.89 41.56 7.76
N GLN A 358 -9.89 41.11 8.54
CA GLN A 358 -10.26 39.70 8.69
C GLN A 358 -10.76 39.11 7.36
N TYR A 359 -11.63 39.83 6.66
CA TYR A 359 -12.09 39.46 5.31
C TYR A 359 -10.91 39.27 4.35
N ARG A 360 -9.98 40.24 4.28
CA ARG A 360 -8.79 40.15 3.42
C ARG A 360 -7.91 38.95 3.78
N HIS A 361 -7.80 38.63 5.06
CA HIS A 361 -7.01 37.49 5.51
C HIS A 361 -7.63 36.15 5.09
N ILE A 362 -8.93 35.94 5.30
CA ILE A 362 -9.64 34.72 4.90
C ILE A 362 -9.63 34.57 3.38
N ARG A 363 -10.01 35.63 2.65
CA ARG A 363 -9.97 35.66 1.18
C ARG A 363 -8.59 35.31 0.65
N ARG A 364 -7.53 35.91 1.21
CA ARG A 364 -6.15 35.61 0.82
C ARG A 364 -5.78 34.15 1.10
N THR A 365 -6.19 33.62 2.25
CA THR A 365 -5.90 32.22 2.64
C THR A 365 -6.59 31.23 1.71
N LEU A 366 -7.89 31.43 1.44
CA LEU A 366 -8.65 30.59 0.51
C LEU A 366 -8.06 30.66 -0.89
N LEU A 367 -7.77 31.86 -1.42
CA LEU A 367 -7.15 32.02 -2.73
C LEU A 367 -5.76 31.37 -2.81
N LEU A 368 -4.95 31.43 -1.74
CA LEU A 368 -3.66 30.75 -1.69
C LEU A 368 -3.83 29.23 -1.70
N ILE A 369 -4.80 28.70 -0.97
CA ILE A 369 -5.10 27.26 -0.96
C ILE A 369 -5.58 26.81 -2.34
N THR A 370 -6.50 27.55 -2.97
CA THR A 370 -6.97 27.24 -4.33
C THR A 370 -5.82 27.31 -5.34
N ALA A 371 -4.99 28.36 -5.29
CA ALA A 371 -3.83 28.51 -6.18
C ALA A 371 -2.77 27.41 -5.98
N GLN A 372 -2.56 26.93 -4.75
CA GLN A 372 -1.67 25.80 -4.48
C GLN A 372 -2.28 24.43 -4.84
N SER A 373 -3.61 24.38 -4.95
CA SER A 373 -4.36 23.18 -5.29
C SER A 373 -4.42 22.93 -6.81
N ASP A 374 -4.29 23.99 -7.62
CA ASP A 374 -4.12 23.89 -9.09
C ASP A 374 -2.80 23.21 -9.49
N GLN A 375 -1.80 23.19 -8.60
CA GLN A 375 -0.58 22.42 -8.82
C GLN A 375 -0.82 20.93 -8.55
N THR A 376 -1.05 20.18 -9.63
CA THR A 376 -1.19 18.72 -9.61
C THR A 376 0.00 18.07 -8.88
N ILE A 377 -0.29 17.12 -7.99
CA ILE A 377 0.77 16.38 -7.29
C ILE A 377 1.33 15.34 -8.24
N HIS A 378 2.50 15.64 -8.79
CA HIS A 378 3.24 14.68 -9.59
C HIS A 378 3.88 13.62 -8.69
N PHE A 379 3.33 12.42 -8.67
CA PHE A 379 4.00 11.24 -8.12
C PHE A 379 4.95 10.71 -9.19
N SER A 380 6.23 11.03 -9.05
CA SER A 380 7.26 10.59 -9.98
C SER A 380 7.97 9.33 -9.49
N PHE A 381 8.29 8.45 -10.44
CA PHE A 381 9.22 7.33 -10.34
C PHE A 381 10.65 7.83 -10.16
N ALA A 382 11.07 8.24 -8.96
CA ALA A 382 12.44 8.68 -8.70
C ALA A 382 13.00 9.68 -9.75
N GLY A 383 12.14 10.48 -10.39
CA GLY A 383 12.50 11.45 -11.44
C GLY A 383 12.43 10.96 -12.90
N ILE A 384 12.16 9.68 -13.18
CA ILE A 384 12.26 9.08 -14.54
C ILE A 384 10.92 9.07 -15.29
N GLY A 385 9.79 9.05 -14.58
CA GLY A 385 8.45 9.06 -15.17
C GLY A 385 7.37 9.35 -14.13
N GLU A 386 6.11 9.38 -14.55
CA GLU A 386 4.97 9.57 -13.65
C GLU A 386 4.25 8.25 -13.34
N ILE A 387 3.80 8.08 -12.10
CA ILE A 387 2.90 7.00 -11.72
C ILE A 387 1.48 7.46 -12.00
N SER A 388 0.80 6.74 -12.89
CA SER A 388 -0.59 7.02 -13.29
C SER A 388 -1.24 5.77 -13.87
N MET A 389 -2.55 5.84 -14.12
CA MET A 389 -3.24 4.80 -14.91
C MET A 389 -2.68 4.64 -16.32
N ASN A 390 -2.13 5.71 -16.91
CA ASN A 390 -1.48 5.63 -18.22
C ASN A 390 -0.24 4.74 -18.17
N SER A 391 0.55 4.83 -17.11
CA SER A 391 1.74 3.99 -16.91
C SER A 391 1.36 2.51 -16.78
N PHE A 392 0.22 2.20 -16.14
CA PHE A 392 -0.32 0.84 -16.09
C PHE A 392 -0.78 0.36 -17.48
N ALA A 393 -1.44 1.20 -18.27
CA ALA A 393 -1.81 0.85 -19.65
C ALA A 393 -0.57 0.53 -20.51
N GLN A 394 0.50 1.33 -20.39
CA GLN A 394 1.78 1.07 -21.05
C GLN A 394 2.41 -0.25 -20.59
N LEU A 395 2.31 -0.58 -19.29
CA LEU A 395 2.80 -1.86 -18.77
C LEU A 395 2.05 -3.04 -19.42
N LEU A 396 0.72 -2.95 -19.52
CA LEU A 396 -0.10 -3.97 -20.18
C LEU A 396 0.24 -4.11 -21.66
N GLU A 397 0.34 -2.99 -22.38
CA GLU A 397 0.67 -2.97 -23.81
C GLU A 397 2.03 -3.61 -24.08
N LYS A 398 3.06 -3.25 -23.30
CA LYS A 398 4.40 -3.85 -23.42
C LYS A 398 4.39 -5.33 -23.07
N SER A 399 3.68 -5.74 -22.02
CA SER A 399 3.56 -7.14 -21.61
C SER A 399 2.86 -7.99 -22.68
N TYR A 400 1.78 -7.47 -23.26
CA TYR A 400 1.05 -8.12 -24.35
C TYR A 400 1.89 -8.23 -25.62
N SER A 401 2.60 -7.15 -25.97
CA SER A 401 3.49 -7.11 -27.13
C SER A 401 4.62 -8.14 -26.99
N MET A 402 5.24 -8.21 -25.81
CA MET A 402 6.25 -9.22 -25.49
C MET A 402 5.70 -10.64 -25.60
N LEU A 403 4.53 -10.91 -25.01
CA LEU A 403 3.89 -12.23 -25.12
C LEU A 403 3.62 -12.61 -26.57
N THR A 404 3.11 -11.67 -27.38
CA THR A 404 2.84 -11.89 -28.81
C THR A 404 4.11 -12.22 -29.59
N VAL A 405 5.19 -11.49 -29.33
CA VAL A 405 6.51 -11.73 -29.94
C VAL A 405 7.05 -13.10 -29.54
N LEU A 406 7.00 -13.45 -28.25
CA LEU A 406 7.44 -14.77 -27.77
C LEU A 406 6.63 -15.91 -28.41
N LEU A 407 5.31 -15.74 -28.56
CA LEU A 407 4.44 -16.71 -29.24
C LEU A 407 4.75 -16.84 -30.73
N GLN A 408 5.19 -15.77 -31.40
CA GLN A 408 5.62 -15.82 -32.80
C GLN A 408 6.94 -16.58 -32.97
N PHE A 409 7.88 -16.40 -32.04
CA PHE A 409 9.17 -17.11 -32.07
C PHE A 409 9.13 -18.55 -31.57
N ALA A 410 8.05 -18.95 -30.89
CA ALA A 410 7.84 -20.32 -30.43
C ALA A 410 7.12 -21.22 -31.44
N LYS A 411 6.58 -20.64 -32.52
CA LYS A 411 6.16 -21.36 -33.72
C LYS A 411 7.35 -21.58 -34.63
#